data_AF-A0A8C3WLH3-F1
#
_entry.id   AF-A0A8C3WLH3-F1
#
_cell.length_a   1.000
_cell.length_b   1.000
_cell.length_c   1.000
_cell.angle_alpha   90.00
_cell.angle_beta   90.00
_cell.angle_gamma   90.00
#
_symmetry.space_group_name_H-M   'P 1'
#
loop_
_entity.id
_entity.type
_entity.pdbx_description
1 polymer ?
#
loop_
_entity_poly.entity_id
_entity_poly.type
_entity_poly.pdbx_seq_one_letter_code
_entity_poly.pdbx_strand_id
1 'polypeptide(L)'
;MRGPEPGPEPTMEGDVLDTLEALGYKGPLLEEKALIKAAEGGLASPEFSELCVWLGSQIKSLCNLEESITSAGRDDLESFQLEISGFLKEMACPYSVLISGDIKDRLKKKDDCLKLLLFLSTELQALQILQNKKCKNSQLDKNSEIYQEVQAICDTLGVPKSTASDIPLMLSQVESKVKDILSKVQKNHVGKPLLKIDLNLEQAEQLERINDALSCEYECRRRMLMKRLDVTVQSFGWSDRAKVKTDDIARIYQPKRYALSPKTTITLAHLLAAREDLSKIIRTSSGSSREKTACAINKVLMGRVPDRGGRPNEIEPPPPEMPPWQKRQEGSGRGGWGGGGGGGGRGGGGGGRGGWGGGGGGGGGWSGGGGGGGRGGGFQGRGDYGGRGGYGGRGGYGGRGYGDPYGGGGGGYRRY
;
A
#
# COMPACT_ATOMS: atom_id res chain seq x y z
N MET A 1 15.07 39.28 4.68
CA MET A 1 14.94 37.83 4.43
C MET A 1 15.51 37.55 3.06
N ARG A 2 16.57 36.75 2.97
CA ARG A 2 17.06 36.24 1.69
C ARG A 2 16.03 35.18 1.25
N GLY A 3 15.43 35.36 0.07
CA GLY A 3 14.46 34.41 -0.47
C GLY A 3 15.10 33.02 -0.63
N PRO A 4 14.29 31.94 -0.69
CA PRO A 4 14.82 30.62 -0.98
C PRO A 4 15.56 30.66 -2.31
N GLU A 5 16.81 30.20 -2.32
CA GLU A 5 17.56 30.07 -3.57
C GLU A 5 16.80 29.13 -4.51
N PRO A 6 16.72 29.45 -5.83
CA PRO A 6 16.17 28.54 -6.80
C PRO A 6 16.95 27.23 -6.73
N GLY A 7 16.24 26.11 -6.62
CA GLY A 7 16.86 24.79 -6.74
C GLY A 7 17.60 24.68 -8.08
N PRO A 8 18.64 23.82 -8.18
CA PRO A 8 19.43 23.71 -9.39
C PRO A 8 18.51 23.40 -10.58
N GLU A 9 18.66 24.16 -11.66
CA GLU A 9 17.94 23.85 -12.90
C GLU A 9 18.35 22.46 -13.39
N PRO A 10 17.43 21.68 -14.00
CA PRO A 10 17.78 20.38 -14.56
C PRO A 10 18.82 20.58 -15.66
N THR A 11 20.02 20.09 -15.42
CA THR A 11 21.15 20.13 -16.36
C THR A 11 21.36 18.71 -16.90
N MET A 12 21.77 18.60 -18.17
CA MET A 12 22.07 17.28 -18.77
C MET A 12 23.17 16.55 -18.00
N GLU A 13 24.07 17.27 -17.36
CA GLU A 13 25.07 16.74 -16.44
C GLU A 13 24.44 16.04 -15.24
N GLY A 14 23.45 16.67 -14.60
CA GLY A 14 22.72 16.06 -13.49
C GLY A 14 22.00 14.78 -13.90
N ASP A 15 21.31 14.80 -15.05
CA ASP A 15 20.61 13.62 -15.57
C ASP A 15 21.60 12.47 -15.85
N VAL A 16 22.77 12.75 -16.41
CA VAL A 16 23.82 11.73 -16.65
C VAL A 16 24.38 11.19 -15.34
N LEU A 17 24.58 12.02 -14.31
CA LEU A 17 25.07 11.55 -13.02
C LEU A 17 24.06 10.62 -12.33
N ASP A 18 22.79 11.04 -12.30
CA ASP A 18 21.70 10.26 -11.72
C ASP A 18 21.56 8.91 -12.44
N THR A 19 21.66 8.89 -13.77
CA THR A 19 21.57 7.64 -14.54
C THR A 19 22.78 6.72 -14.31
N LEU A 20 23.99 7.27 -14.24
CA LEU A 20 25.20 6.50 -13.96
C LEU A 20 25.20 5.89 -12.56
N GLU A 21 24.74 6.63 -11.55
CA GLU A 21 24.57 6.11 -10.18
C GLU A 21 23.55 4.97 -10.17
N ALA A 22 22.39 5.16 -10.83
CA ALA A 22 21.36 4.13 -10.93
C ALA A 22 21.83 2.87 -11.68
N LEU A 23 22.71 3.04 -12.68
CA LEU A 23 23.35 1.94 -13.42
C LEU A 23 24.46 1.23 -12.63
N GLY A 24 24.81 1.73 -11.44
CA GLY A 24 25.85 1.15 -10.58
C GLY A 24 27.27 1.39 -11.08
N TYR A 25 27.50 2.42 -11.90
CA TYR A 25 28.84 2.85 -12.27
C TYR A 25 29.61 3.27 -11.00
N LYS A 26 30.92 2.98 -10.96
CA LYS A 26 31.79 3.27 -9.78
C LYS A 26 33.06 4.03 -10.14
N GLY A 27 33.13 4.57 -11.36
CA GLY A 27 34.31 5.26 -11.84
C GLY A 27 34.35 6.73 -11.40
N PRO A 28 35.42 7.45 -11.79
CA PRO A 28 35.70 8.82 -11.33
C PRO A 28 34.70 9.85 -11.86
N LEU A 29 33.96 9.53 -12.92
CA LEU A 29 32.98 10.45 -13.55
C LEU A 29 31.63 10.52 -12.82
N LEU A 30 31.51 9.95 -11.62
CA LEU A 30 30.39 10.24 -10.70
C LEU A 30 30.53 11.62 -10.02
N GLU A 31 31.71 12.23 -10.06
CA GLU A 31 31.87 13.60 -9.57
C GLU A 31 31.54 14.60 -10.69
N GLU A 32 30.60 15.52 -10.43
CA GLU A 32 30.11 16.51 -11.41
C GLU A 32 31.23 17.30 -12.09
N LYS A 33 32.23 17.74 -11.32
CA LYS A 33 33.39 18.49 -11.86
C LYS A 33 34.27 17.63 -12.76
N ALA A 34 34.43 16.35 -12.43
CA ALA A 34 35.21 15.41 -13.23
C ALA A 34 34.48 15.08 -14.54
N LEU A 35 33.16 14.88 -14.48
CA LEU A 35 32.31 14.66 -15.65
C LEU A 35 32.37 15.84 -16.63
N ILE A 36 32.21 17.07 -16.13
CA ILE A 36 32.26 18.27 -16.96
C ILE A 36 33.61 18.38 -17.67
N LYS A 37 34.71 18.21 -16.91
CA LYS A 37 36.07 18.29 -17.45
C LYS A 37 36.34 17.21 -18.51
N ALA A 38 35.86 15.99 -18.28
CA ALA A 38 35.98 14.89 -19.22
C ALA A 38 35.16 15.14 -20.50
N ALA A 39 33.92 15.65 -20.36
CA ALA A 39 33.07 16.00 -21.49
C ALA A 39 33.60 17.19 -22.31
N GLU A 40 34.30 18.15 -21.69
CA GLU A 40 35.02 19.22 -22.39
C GLU A 40 36.24 18.69 -23.16
N GLY A 41 36.91 17.67 -22.62
CA GLY A 41 38.03 16.98 -23.27
C GLY A 41 37.61 16.01 -24.38
N GLY A 42 36.33 15.63 -24.45
CA GLY A 42 35.77 14.73 -25.46
C GLY A 42 36.57 13.42 -25.60
N LEU A 43 36.76 12.95 -26.83
CA LEU A 43 37.49 11.70 -27.12
C LEU A 43 38.97 11.74 -26.71
N ALA A 44 39.55 12.92 -26.50
CA ALA A 44 40.93 13.06 -26.03
C ALA A 44 41.06 12.87 -24.49
N SER A 45 39.96 12.91 -23.74
CA SER A 45 39.96 12.56 -22.32
C SER A 45 39.93 11.03 -22.15
N PRO A 46 40.92 10.44 -21.47
CA PRO A 46 40.92 8.99 -21.24
C PRO A 46 39.74 8.55 -20.38
N GLU A 47 39.32 9.36 -19.40
CA GLU A 47 38.19 9.06 -18.54
C GLU A 47 36.87 9.04 -19.31
N PHE A 48 36.68 9.98 -20.25
CA PHE A 48 35.52 10.01 -21.13
C PHE A 48 35.47 8.77 -22.04
N SER A 49 36.58 8.46 -22.69
CA SER A 49 36.69 7.31 -23.59
C SER A 49 36.47 5.98 -22.86
N GLU A 50 36.99 5.84 -21.64
CA GLU A 50 36.76 4.67 -20.78
C GLU A 50 35.30 4.51 -20.37
N LEU A 51 34.60 5.61 -20.08
CA LEU A 51 33.17 5.56 -19.79
C LEU A 51 32.35 5.14 -21.02
N CYS A 52 32.67 5.63 -22.22
CA CYS A 52 32.03 5.20 -23.45
C CYS A 52 32.25 3.71 -23.73
N VAL A 53 33.48 3.20 -23.52
CA VAL A 53 33.80 1.77 -23.63
C VAL A 53 33.02 0.97 -22.60
N TRP A 54 32.94 1.44 -21.35
CA TRP A 54 32.18 0.76 -20.30
C TRP A 54 30.69 0.67 -20.67
N LEU A 55 30.05 1.80 -21.01
CA LEU A 55 28.64 1.82 -21.43
C LEU A 55 28.39 0.92 -22.64
N GLY A 56 29.24 1.01 -23.67
CA GLY A 56 29.15 0.16 -24.87
C GLY A 56 29.27 -1.33 -24.56
N SER A 57 30.20 -1.71 -23.67
CA SER A 57 30.37 -3.10 -23.24
C SER A 57 29.15 -3.64 -22.48
N GLN A 58 28.55 -2.81 -21.62
CA GLN A 58 27.35 -3.18 -20.88
C GLN A 58 26.16 -3.35 -21.85
N ILE A 59 25.97 -2.43 -22.78
CA ILE A 59 24.92 -2.51 -23.80
C ILE A 59 25.08 -3.79 -24.63
N LYS A 60 26.28 -4.05 -25.17
CA LYS A 60 26.57 -5.25 -25.97
C LYS A 60 26.37 -6.56 -25.22
N SER A 61 26.50 -6.57 -23.89
CA SER A 61 26.18 -7.76 -23.09
C SER A 61 24.67 -8.06 -23.02
N LEU A 62 23.83 -7.06 -23.29
CA LEU A 62 22.37 -7.13 -23.18
C LEU A 62 21.65 -7.22 -24.53
N CYS A 63 22.32 -6.88 -25.64
CA CYS A 63 21.80 -6.97 -26.99
C CYS A 63 22.84 -7.54 -27.97
N ASN A 64 22.35 -8.25 -28.99
CA ASN A 64 23.20 -8.84 -30.03
C ASN A 64 23.59 -7.77 -31.06
N LEU A 65 24.51 -6.87 -30.69
CA LEU A 65 25.09 -5.89 -31.61
C LEU A 65 26.34 -6.47 -32.29
N GLU A 66 26.46 -6.23 -33.59
CA GLU A 66 27.66 -6.53 -34.38
C GLU A 66 28.79 -5.56 -34.00
N GLU A 67 28.49 -4.27 -33.92
CA GLU A 67 29.44 -3.20 -33.59
C GLU A 67 29.82 -3.21 -32.11
N SER A 68 31.00 -2.67 -31.78
CA SER A 68 31.43 -2.49 -30.38
C SER A 68 32.37 -1.31 -30.23
N ILE A 69 32.27 -0.67 -29.07
CA ILE A 69 33.21 0.36 -28.61
C ILE A 69 34.27 -0.35 -27.76
N THR A 70 35.46 -0.57 -28.31
CA THR A 70 36.49 -1.43 -27.69
C THR A 70 37.76 -0.71 -27.30
N SER A 71 38.20 0.28 -28.08
CA SER A 71 39.47 0.98 -27.84
C SER A 71 39.21 2.30 -27.14
N ALA A 72 39.86 2.61 -26.01
CA ALA A 72 39.72 3.91 -25.34
C ALA A 72 40.46 5.07 -26.05
N GLY A 73 40.64 5.00 -27.38
CA GLY A 73 41.18 6.08 -28.22
C GLY A 73 42.63 6.50 -27.94
N ARG A 74 43.41 5.70 -27.19
CA ARG A 74 44.75 6.12 -26.71
C ARG A 74 45.80 6.27 -27.82
N ASP A 75 45.66 5.52 -28.91
CA ASP A 75 46.61 5.51 -30.03
C ASP A 75 46.01 5.97 -31.38
N ASP A 76 44.69 5.89 -31.54
CA ASP A 76 43.98 6.31 -32.77
C ASP A 76 42.56 6.81 -32.47
N LEU A 77 42.41 8.13 -32.46
CA LEU A 77 41.12 8.81 -32.22
C LEU A 77 40.17 8.68 -33.41
N GLU A 78 40.67 8.59 -34.65
CA GLU A 78 39.82 8.49 -35.84
C GLU A 78 39.14 7.11 -35.88
N SER A 79 39.89 6.04 -35.58
CA SER A 79 39.33 4.69 -35.44
C SER A 79 38.32 4.59 -34.29
N PHE A 80 38.61 5.18 -33.13
CA PHE A 80 37.67 5.17 -32.00
C PHE A 80 36.36 5.91 -32.32
N GLN A 81 36.46 7.03 -33.02
CA GLN A 81 35.30 7.80 -33.45
C GLN A 81 34.45 7.05 -34.49
N LEU A 82 35.08 6.24 -35.34
CA LEU A 82 34.40 5.32 -36.27
C LEU A 82 33.66 4.20 -35.53
N GLU A 83 34.29 3.57 -34.53
CA GLU A 83 33.64 2.57 -33.67
C GLU A 83 32.37 3.13 -33.01
N ILE A 84 32.47 4.32 -32.39
CA ILE A 84 31.31 4.98 -31.79
C ILE A 84 30.25 5.28 -32.85
N SER A 85 30.64 5.77 -34.02
CA SER A 85 29.70 6.09 -35.10
C SER A 85 28.98 4.85 -35.65
N GLY A 86 29.67 3.72 -35.78
CA GLY A 86 29.09 2.43 -36.18
C GLY A 86 28.08 1.95 -35.12
N PHE A 87 28.52 1.93 -33.86
CA PHE A 87 27.71 1.53 -32.72
C PHE A 87 26.42 2.36 -32.59
N LEU A 88 26.51 3.69 -32.73
CA LEU A 88 25.34 4.58 -32.66
C LEU A 88 24.38 4.39 -33.85
N LYS A 89 24.89 4.05 -35.04
CA LYS A 89 24.05 3.74 -36.21
C LYS A 89 23.27 2.45 -36.00
N GLU A 90 23.92 1.41 -35.50
CA GLU A 90 23.29 0.13 -35.22
C GLU A 90 22.20 0.26 -34.13
N MET A 91 22.47 1.08 -33.10
CA MET A 91 21.51 1.44 -32.05
C MET A 91 20.43 2.44 -32.51
N ALA A 92 20.39 2.83 -33.78
CA ALA A 92 19.45 3.79 -34.35
C ALA A 92 19.37 5.12 -33.56
N CYS A 93 20.51 5.67 -33.17
CA CYS A 93 20.58 6.88 -32.35
C CYS A 93 19.87 8.08 -33.04
N PRO A 94 19.02 8.83 -32.32
CA PRO A 94 18.20 9.89 -32.92
C PRO A 94 18.97 11.21 -33.12
N TYR A 95 20.13 11.36 -32.50
CA TYR A 95 20.93 12.58 -32.58
C TYR A 95 21.73 12.63 -33.87
N SER A 96 21.19 13.33 -34.89
CA SER A 96 21.84 13.48 -36.20
C SER A 96 23.25 14.07 -36.11
N VAL A 97 23.50 14.96 -35.13
CA VAL A 97 24.81 15.58 -34.87
C VAL A 97 25.89 14.55 -34.50
N LEU A 98 25.51 13.39 -33.95
CA LEU A 98 26.46 12.34 -33.56
C LEU A 98 26.75 11.34 -34.70
N ILE A 99 25.91 11.30 -35.73
CA ILE A 99 25.92 10.21 -36.75
C ILE A 99 26.15 10.73 -38.18
N SER A 100 25.84 12.00 -38.41
CA SER A 100 25.88 12.66 -39.73
C SER A 100 26.92 13.78 -39.77
N GLY A 101 27.29 14.24 -40.97
CA GLY A 101 28.31 15.27 -41.16
C GLY A 101 29.74 14.73 -41.17
N ASP A 102 30.74 15.62 -41.19
CA ASP A 102 32.15 15.24 -41.16
C ASP A 102 32.49 14.56 -39.82
N ILE A 103 33.16 13.41 -39.88
CA ILE A 103 33.59 12.63 -38.72
C ILE A 103 34.47 13.50 -37.83
N LYS A 104 35.38 14.28 -38.44
CA LYS A 104 36.34 15.11 -37.70
C LYS A 104 35.70 16.18 -36.84
N ASP A 105 34.44 16.53 -37.06
CA ASP A 105 33.74 17.59 -36.34
C ASP A 105 32.81 17.10 -35.23
N ARG A 106 32.58 15.78 -35.13
CA ARG A 106 31.71 15.19 -34.11
C ARG A 106 32.41 15.13 -32.76
N LEU A 107 31.63 15.17 -31.68
CA LEU A 107 32.12 15.01 -30.29
C LEU A 107 33.23 16.00 -29.88
N LYS A 108 33.30 17.17 -30.54
CA LYS A 108 34.18 18.28 -30.15
C LYS A 108 33.55 19.20 -29.10
N LYS A 109 32.22 19.30 -29.10
CA LYS A 109 31.49 20.15 -28.17
C LYS A 109 31.14 19.34 -26.93
N LYS A 110 31.26 19.97 -25.76
CA LYS A 110 30.79 19.43 -24.47
C LYS A 110 29.34 18.92 -24.57
N ASP A 111 28.47 19.70 -25.21
CA ASP A 111 27.06 19.37 -25.39
C ASP A 111 26.82 18.08 -26.19
N ASP A 112 27.63 17.84 -27.24
CA ASP A 112 27.54 16.63 -28.04
C ASP A 112 28.08 15.41 -27.27
N CYS A 113 29.10 15.61 -26.43
CA CYS A 113 29.63 14.57 -25.53
C CYS A 113 28.61 14.18 -24.46
N LEU A 114 27.90 15.15 -23.88
CA LEU A 114 26.83 14.88 -22.92
C LEU A 114 25.64 14.17 -23.56
N LYS A 115 25.24 14.55 -24.78
CA LYS A 115 24.20 13.83 -25.55
C LYS A 115 24.57 12.38 -25.80
N LEU A 116 25.85 12.11 -26.10
CA LEU A 116 26.34 10.74 -26.25
C LEU A 116 26.19 9.93 -24.95
N LEU A 117 26.67 10.47 -23.83
CA LEU A 117 26.59 9.78 -22.54
C LEU A 117 25.14 9.59 -22.08
N LEU A 118 24.28 10.59 -22.28
CA LEU A 118 22.87 10.50 -21.97
C LEU A 118 22.20 9.41 -22.81
N PHE A 119 22.43 9.40 -24.12
CA PHE A 119 21.89 8.36 -25.01
C PHE A 119 22.31 6.97 -24.55
N LEU A 120 23.63 6.72 -24.43
CA LEU A 120 24.15 5.41 -24.05
C LEU A 120 23.67 4.95 -22.66
N SER A 121 23.64 5.84 -21.67
CA SER A 121 23.15 5.50 -20.33
C SER A 121 21.65 5.19 -20.33
N THR A 122 20.82 5.97 -21.02
CA THR A 122 19.38 5.71 -21.10
C THR A 122 19.04 4.45 -21.88
N GLU A 123 19.77 4.14 -22.96
CA GLU A 123 19.59 2.89 -23.70
C GLU A 123 19.99 1.68 -22.86
N LEU A 124 21.10 1.77 -22.11
CA LEU A 124 21.48 0.71 -21.18
C LEU A 124 20.40 0.48 -20.11
N GLN A 125 19.86 1.55 -19.53
CA GLN A 125 18.76 1.45 -18.56
C GLN A 125 17.51 0.79 -19.20
N ALA A 126 17.14 1.20 -20.42
CA ALA A 126 16.01 0.61 -21.13
C ALA A 126 16.21 -0.88 -21.39
N LEU A 127 17.42 -1.29 -21.83
CA LEU A 127 17.77 -2.69 -22.05
C LEU A 127 17.73 -3.51 -20.75
N GLN A 128 18.26 -2.99 -19.64
CA GLN A 128 18.16 -3.64 -18.33
C GLN A 128 16.70 -3.82 -17.88
N ILE A 129 15.85 -2.81 -18.11
CA ILE A 129 14.41 -2.91 -17.83
C ILE A 129 13.75 -3.99 -18.70
N LEU A 130 14.07 -4.04 -19.99
CA LEU A 130 13.53 -5.04 -20.91
C LEU A 130 13.99 -6.46 -20.57
N GLN A 131 15.26 -6.64 -20.20
CA GLN A 131 15.78 -7.93 -19.76
C GLN A 131 15.10 -8.38 -18.45
N ASN A 132 14.98 -7.48 -17.47
CA ASN A 132 14.25 -7.78 -16.22
C ASN A 132 12.77 -8.11 -16.46
N LYS A 133 12.13 -7.52 -17.49
CA LYS A 133 10.78 -7.90 -17.91
C LYS A 133 10.74 -9.25 -18.63
N LYS A 134 11.74 -9.57 -19.46
CA LYS A 134 11.88 -10.89 -20.11
C LYS A 134 12.12 -12.00 -19.08
N CYS A 135 13.02 -11.83 -18.11
CA CYS A 135 13.24 -12.81 -17.04
C CYS A 135 12.00 -13.07 -16.18
N LYS A 136 11.04 -12.13 -16.13
CA LYS A 136 9.74 -12.36 -15.50
C LYS A 136 8.75 -13.16 -16.36
N ASN A 137 8.95 -13.21 -17.68
CA ASN A 137 7.99 -13.78 -18.64
C ASN A 137 8.52 -14.93 -19.51
N SER A 138 9.81 -15.28 -19.49
CA SER A 138 10.36 -16.32 -20.37
C SER A 138 11.37 -17.24 -19.67
N GLN A 139 11.00 -18.53 -19.64
CA GLN A 139 11.78 -19.74 -19.32
C GLN A 139 12.12 -20.00 -17.84
N LEU A 140 11.43 -21.01 -17.29
CA LEU A 140 11.79 -21.73 -16.08
C LEU A 140 13.09 -22.48 -16.34
N ASP A 141 14.23 -21.86 -16.02
CA ASP A 141 15.50 -22.54 -15.96
C ASP A 141 15.42 -23.76 -15.03
N LYS A 142 16.21 -24.80 -15.31
CA LYS A 142 16.36 -25.97 -14.41
C LYS A 142 16.92 -25.58 -13.04
N ASN A 143 17.48 -24.38 -12.93
CA ASN A 143 17.94 -23.75 -11.68
C ASN A 143 16.89 -22.84 -11.03
N SER A 144 15.67 -22.75 -11.58
CA SER A 144 14.59 -21.98 -10.96
C SER A 144 14.23 -22.58 -9.60
N GLU A 145 13.98 -21.72 -8.62
CA GLU A 145 13.48 -22.11 -7.29
C GLU A 145 12.26 -23.03 -7.41
N ILE A 146 11.39 -22.78 -8.40
CA ILE A 146 10.21 -23.58 -8.70
C ILE A 146 10.58 -25.03 -9.03
N TYR A 147 11.60 -25.27 -9.85
CA TYR A 147 12.04 -26.62 -10.17
C TYR A 147 12.59 -27.34 -8.94
N GLN A 148 13.35 -26.64 -8.09
CA GLN A 148 13.88 -27.20 -6.85
C GLN A 148 12.76 -27.57 -5.86
N GLU A 149 11.75 -26.72 -5.72
CA GLU A 149 10.58 -26.98 -4.88
C GLU A 149 9.77 -28.19 -5.37
N VAL A 150 9.49 -28.27 -6.67
CA VAL A 150 8.78 -29.42 -7.26
C VAL A 150 9.61 -30.70 -7.09
N GLN A 151 10.94 -30.62 -7.24
CA GLN A 151 11.82 -31.75 -7.01
C GLN A 151 11.83 -32.19 -5.53
N ALA A 152 11.82 -31.25 -4.59
CA ALA A 152 11.72 -31.55 -3.16
C ALA A 152 10.39 -32.26 -2.81
N ILE A 153 9.28 -31.86 -3.46
CA ILE A 153 8.00 -32.55 -3.33
C ILE A 153 8.09 -33.98 -3.88
N CYS A 154 8.68 -34.17 -5.06
CA CYS A 154 8.89 -35.50 -5.65
C CYS A 154 9.73 -36.40 -4.73
N ASP A 155 10.84 -35.88 -4.20
CA ASP A 155 11.74 -36.62 -3.32
C ASP A 155 11.02 -37.00 -2.01
N THR A 156 10.20 -36.11 -1.45
CA THR A 156 9.39 -36.37 -0.25
C THR A 156 8.31 -37.43 -0.49
N LEU A 157 7.70 -37.44 -1.67
CA LEU A 157 6.66 -38.40 -2.05
C LEU A 157 7.22 -39.73 -2.59
N GLY A 158 8.55 -39.85 -2.73
CA GLY A 158 9.21 -41.00 -3.34
C GLY A 158 8.85 -41.20 -4.80
N VAL A 159 8.59 -40.12 -5.54
CA VAL A 159 8.35 -40.14 -6.98
C VAL A 159 9.70 -40.24 -7.69
N PRO A 160 9.90 -41.19 -8.63
CA PRO A 160 11.17 -41.34 -9.34
C PRO A 160 11.57 -40.05 -10.06
N LYS A 161 12.85 -39.70 -10.00
CA LYS A 161 13.40 -38.55 -10.74
C LYS A 161 13.21 -38.78 -12.23
N SER A 162 12.31 -38.02 -12.84
CA SER A 162 12.13 -38.04 -14.29
C SER A 162 13.33 -37.36 -14.94
N THR A 163 13.92 -37.98 -15.97
CA THR A 163 14.98 -37.37 -16.79
C THR A 163 14.47 -36.18 -17.62
N ALA A 164 13.15 -36.02 -17.73
CA ALA A 164 12.52 -34.88 -18.37
C ALA A 164 12.48 -33.69 -17.41
N SER A 165 12.89 -32.52 -17.89
CA SER A 165 12.82 -31.25 -17.16
C SER A 165 11.44 -30.59 -17.26
N ASP A 166 10.38 -31.40 -17.44
CA ASP A 166 9.04 -30.90 -17.72
C ASP A 166 8.18 -30.85 -16.45
N ILE A 167 7.95 -29.65 -15.94
CA ILE A 167 7.24 -29.38 -14.69
C ILE A 167 5.79 -29.90 -14.71
N PRO A 168 4.98 -29.67 -15.77
CA PRO A 168 3.65 -30.26 -15.90
C PRO A 168 3.60 -31.78 -15.72
N LEU A 169 4.54 -32.53 -16.30
CA LEU A 169 4.63 -33.98 -16.13
C LEU A 169 4.96 -34.35 -14.69
N MET A 170 5.92 -33.67 -14.06
CA MET A 170 6.26 -33.88 -12.65
C MET A 170 5.06 -33.61 -11.73
N LEU A 171 4.32 -32.53 -11.96
CA LEU A 171 3.11 -32.19 -11.20
C LEU A 171 2.00 -33.25 -11.36
N SER A 172 1.84 -33.79 -12.56
CA SER A 172 0.88 -34.88 -12.82
C SER A 172 1.26 -36.17 -12.07
N GLN A 173 2.56 -36.48 -11.99
CA GLN A 173 3.06 -37.61 -11.20
C GLN A 173 2.85 -37.40 -9.70
N VAL A 174 3.13 -36.19 -9.20
CA VAL A 174 2.86 -35.78 -7.83
C VAL A 174 1.37 -35.92 -7.50
N GLU A 175 0.48 -35.42 -8.36
CA GLU A 175 -0.97 -35.51 -8.18
C GLU A 175 -1.42 -36.97 -8.07
N SER A 176 -0.95 -37.83 -8.99
CA SER A 176 -1.25 -39.28 -8.97
C SER A 176 -0.79 -39.95 -7.68
N LYS A 177 0.44 -39.65 -7.24
CA LYS A 177 0.99 -40.20 -5.99
C LYS A 177 0.23 -39.73 -4.76
N VAL A 178 -0.17 -38.46 -4.72
CA VAL A 178 -1.00 -37.91 -3.63
C VAL A 178 -2.37 -38.58 -3.60
N LYS A 179 -3.02 -38.80 -4.76
CA LYS A 179 -4.30 -39.54 -4.83
C LYS A 179 -4.17 -40.98 -4.32
N ASP A 180 -3.10 -41.69 -4.70
CA ASP A 180 -2.82 -43.04 -4.19
C ASP A 180 -2.65 -43.06 -2.66
N ILE A 181 -1.85 -42.14 -2.11
CA ILE A 181 -1.65 -42.03 -0.66
C ILE A 181 -2.98 -41.72 0.04
N LEU A 182 -3.75 -40.74 -0.45
CA LEU A 182 -5.03 -40.36 0.14
C LEU A 182 -6.04 -41.53 0.13
N SER A 183 -5.98 -42.43 -0.86
CA SER A 183 -6.86 -43.61 -0.91
C SER A 183 -6.58 -44.63 0.20
N LYS A 184 -5.36 -44.64 0.74
CA LYS A 184 -4.91 -45.55 1.81
C LYS A 184 -5.21 -45.02 3.21
N VAL A 185 -5.62 -43.76 3.32
CA VAL A 185 -5.90 -43.07 4.59
C VAL A 185 -7.42 -43.01 4.83
N GLN A 186 -7.83 -42.90 6.09
CA GLN A 186 -9.25 -42.74 6.44
C GLN A 186 -9.88 -41.53 5.75
N LYS A 187 -11.12 -41.68 5.26
CA LYS A 187 -11.85 -40.68 4.45
C LYS A 187 -11.92 -39.27 5.07
N ASN A 188 -11.82 -39.14 6.39
CA ASN A 188 -11.94 -37.87 7.11
C ASN A 188 -10.60 -37.29 7.57
N HIS A 189 -9.46 -37.84 7.14
CA HIS A 189 -8.15 -37.43 7.67
C HIS A 189 -7.74 -36.00 7.26
N VAL A 190 -8.01 -35.60 6.01
CA VAL A 190 -7.62 -34.28 5.47
C VAL A 190 -8.78 -33.27 5.46
N GLY A 191 -10.02 -33.74 5.67
CA GLY A 191 -11.22 -32.91 5.58
C GLY A 191 -11.59 -32.53 4.13
N LYS A 192 -12.78 -31.93 3.96
CA LYS A 192 -13.26 -31.45 2.66
C LYS A 192 -12.68 -30.06 2.35
N PRO A 193 -12.39 -29.75 1.08
CA PRO A 193 -11.94 -28.42 0.68
C PRO A 193 -13.02 -27.37 0.99
N LEU A 194 -12.58 -26.19 1.42
CA LEU A 194 -13.47 -25.07 1.69
C LEU A 194 -14.06 -24.52 0.39
N LEU A 195 -13.22 -24.34 -0.63
CA LEU A 195 -13.64 -24.00 -1.99
C LEU A 195 -14.03 -25.29 -2.73
N LYS A 196 -15.29 -25.40 -3.14
CA LYS A 196 -15.85 -26.60 -3.79
C LYS A 196 -16.06 -26.44 -5.30
N ILE A 197 -15.76 -25.26 -5.82
CA ILE A 197 -16.02 -24.87 -7.21
C ILE A 197 -14.70 -24.90 -7.94
N ASP A 198 -14.69 -25.51 -9.13
CA ASP A 198 -13.58 -25.40 -10.06
C ASP A 198 -13.59 -24.01 -10.68
N LEU A 199 -12.50 -23.27 -10.49
CA LEU A 199 -12.39 -21.89 -10.97
C LEU A 199 -12.08 -21.89 -12.47
N ASN A 200 -12.83 -21.11 -13.23
CA ASN A 200 -12.41 -20.72 -14.57
C ASN A 200 -11.40 -19.55 -14.51
N LEU A 201 -10.78 -19.21 -15.66
CA LEU A 201 -9.75 -18.17 -15.71
C LEU A 201 -10.26 -16.80 -15.22
N GLU A 202 -11.45 -16.38 -15.64
CA GLU A 202 -12.04 -15.10 -15.23
C GLU A 202 -12.34 -15.05 -13.72
N GLN A 203 -12.83 -16.16 -13.15
CA GLN A 203 -13.10 -16.28 -11.72
C GLN A 203 -11.81 -16.31 -10.90
N ALA A 204 -10.76 -16.97 -11.39
CA ALA A 204 -9.45 -16.98 -10.75
C ALA A 204 -8.86 -15.56 -10.71
N GLU A 205 -8.91 -14.83 -11.83
CA GLU A 205 -8.45 -13.44 -11.89
C GLU A 205 -9.28 -12.51 -10.99
N GLN A 206 -10.60 -12.70 -10.93
CA GLN A 206 -11.46 -11.96 -10.01
C GLN A 206 -11.11 -12.23 -8.54
N LEU A 207 -10.75 -13.48 -8.23
CA LEU A 207 -10.40 -13.90 -6.87
C LEU A 207 -9.02 -13.36 -6.45
N GLU A 208 -8.07 -13.28 -7.38
CA GLU A 208 -6.80 -12.59 -7.17
C GLU A 208 -7.01 -11.11 -6.87
N ARG A 209 -7.85 -10.41 -7.66
CA ARG A 209 -8.23 -9.00 -7.38
C ARG A 209 -8.84 -8.80 -6.00
N ILE A 210 -9.69 -9.73 -5.55
CA ILE A 210 -10.25 -9.70 -4.19
C ILE A 210 -9.14 -9.91 -3.15
N ASN A 211 -8.25 -10.89 -3.36
CA ASN A 211 -7.13 -11.15 -2.45
C ASN A 211 -6.18 -9.95 -2.34
N ASP A 212 -5.93 -9.23 -3.43
CA ASP A 212 -5.10 -8.04 -3.45
C ASP A 212 -5.73 -6.89 -2.66
N ALA A 213 -7.03 -6.66 -2.87
CA ALA A 213 -7.78 -5.66 -2.12
C ALA A 213 -7.78 -5.96 -0.61
N LEU A 214 -8.05 -7.21 -0.23
CA LEU A 214 -8.00 -7.66 1.16
C LEU A 214 -6.57 -7.56 1.72
N SER A 215 -5.55 -7.95 0.94
CA SER A 215 -4.16 -7.87 1.37
C SER A 215 -3.73 -6.45 1.68
N CYS A 216 -4.13 -5.48 0.85
CA CYS A 216 -3.91 -4.06 1.11
C CYS A 216 -4.57 -3.61 2.43
N GLU A 217 -5.82 -3.99 2.65
CA GLU A 217 -6.54 -3.63 3.89
C GLU A 217 -5.90 -4.26 5.13
N TYR A 218 -5.57 -5.56 5.07
CA TYR A 218 -4.90 -6.27 6.16
C TYR A 218 -3.50 -5.72 6.43
N GLU A 219 -2.76 -5.34 5.40
CA GLU A 219 -1.46 -4.69 5.55
C GLU A 219 -1.60 -3.35 6.30
N CYS A 220 -2.56 -2.51 5.90
CA CYS A 220 -2.88 -1.28 6.62
C CYS A 220 -3.22 -1.54 8.10
N ARG A 221 -4.07 -2.54 8.36
CA ARG A 221 -4.43 -2.94 9.72
C ARG A 221 -3.23 -3.45 10.53
N ARG A 222 -2.34 -4.23 9.92
CA ARG A 222 -1.11 -4.73 10.55
C ARG A 222 -0.16 -3.59 10.88
N ARG A 223 0.06 -2.63 9.96
CA ARG A 223 0.85 -1.41 10.22
C ARG A 223 0.29 -0.62 11.40
N MET A 224 -1.04 -0.44 11.44
CA MET A 224 -1.70 0.25 12.56
C MET A 224 -1.48 -0.48 13.89
N LEU A 225 -1.69 -1.79 13.93
CA LEU A 225 -1.50 -2.61 15.14
C LEU A 225 -0.04 -2.61 15.60
N MET A 226 0.91 -2.70 14.67
CA MET A 226 2.34 -2.58 14.96
C MET A 226 2.63 -1.18 15.53
N LYS A 227 2.16 -0.11 14.90
CA LYS A 227 2.34 1.25 15.43
C LYS A 227 1.71 1.42 16.82
N ARG A 228 0.54 0.83 17.06
CA ARG A 228 -0.11 0.82 18.38
C ARG A 228 0.76 0.10 19.41
N LEU A 229 1.35 -1.04 19.05
CA LEU A 229 2.32 -1.73 19.90
C LEU A 229 3.52 -0.81 20.21
N ASP A 230 4.08 -0.15 19.20
CA ASP A 230 5.23 0.74 19.34
C ASP A 230 4.94 1.88 20.33
N VAL A 231 3.80 2.55 20.16
CA VAL A 231 3.36 3.65 21.04
C VAL A 231 3.04 3.13 22.45
N THR A 232 2.50 1.91 22.58
CA THR A 232 2.24 1.29 23.89
C THR A 232 3.55 0.99 24.64
N VAL A 233 4.59 0.55 23.94
CA VAL A 233 5.91 0.34 24.56
C VAL A 233 6.58 1.68 24.90
N GLN A 234 6.44 2.69 24.03
CA GLN A 234 6.96 4.03 24.29
C GLN A 234 6.33 4.68 25.52
N SER A 235 5.04 4.47 25.79
CA SER A 235 4.36 5.04 26.95
C SER A 235 4.90 4.51 28.29
N PHE A 236 5.54 3.33 28.31
CA PHE A 236 6.23 2.86 29.52
C PHE A 236 7.34 3.83 29.94
N GLY A 237 8.03 4.46 28.99
CA GLY A 237 9.06 5.47 29.25
C GLY A 237 8.55 6.79 29.85
N TRP A 238 7.25 6.95 30.07
CA TRP A 238 6.70 8.16 30.71
C TRP A 238 6.82 8.14 32.23
N SER A 239 6.97 6.95 32.84
CA SER A 239 7.21 6.83 34.28
C SER A 239 8.70 6.87 34.61
N ASP A 240 9.09 7.61 35.65
CA ASP A 240 10.52 7.75 36.03
C ASP A 240 11.17 6.41 36.40
N ARG A 241 10.39 5.48 36.98
CA ARG A 241 10.84 4.12 37.28
C ARG A 241 11.18 3.30 36.04
N ALA A 242 10.45 3.49 34.94
CA ALA A 242 10.67 2.73 33.71
C ALA A 242 11.68 3.38 32.76
N LYS A 243 11.91 4.70 32.86
CA LYS A 243 12.98 5.40 32.13
C LYS A 243 14.36 4.78 32.39
N VAL A 244 14.62 4.34 33.63
CA VAL A 244 15.88 3.66 33.99
C VAL A 244 15.99 2.27 33.35
N LYS A 245 14.89 1.69 32.85
CA LYS A 245 14.82 0.36 32.25
C LYS A 245 14.57 0.38 30.75
N THR A 246 14.76 1.53 30.08
CA THR A 246 14.52 1.66 28.63
C THR A 246 15.35 0.67 27.82
N ASP A 247 16.61 0.47 28.21
CA ASP A 247 17.53 -0.39 27.49
C ASP A 247 17.12 -1.86 27.62
N ASP A 248 16.68 -2.28 28.81
CA ASP A 248 16.12 -3.61 29.06
C ASP A 248 14.85 -3.86 28.26
N ILE A 249 13.95 -2.86 28.20
CA ILE A 249 12.71 -2.93 27.43
C ILE A 249 13.04 -3.04 25.94
N ALA A 250 13.94 -2.20 25.43
CA ALA A 250 14.37 -2.21 24.03
C ALA A 250 15.02 -3.55 23.64
N ARG A 251 15.89 -4.09 24.51
CA ARG A 251 16.56 -5.39 24.30
C ARG A 251 15.56 -6.53 24.08
N ILE A 252 14.42 -6.51 24.76
CA ILE A 252 13.39 -7.55 24.61
C ILE A 252 12.44 -7.25 23.44
N TYR A 253 12.07 -5.98 23.29
CA TYR A 253 11.03 -5.57 22.35
C TYR A 253 11.53 -5.50 20.90
N GLN A 254 12.73 -4.95 20.65
CA GLN A 254 13.22 -4.73 19.29
C GLN A 254 13.30 -6.02 18.45
N PRO A 255 13.84 -7.15 18.95
CA PRO A 255 13.87 -8.39 18.17
C PRO A 255 12.47 -8.88 17.78
N LYS A 256 11.51 -8.79 18.72
CA LYS A 256 10.10 -9.14 18.46
C LYS A 256 9.48 -8.19 17.44
N ARG A 257 9.82 -6.91 17.50
CA ARG A 257 9.30 -5.88 16.60
C ARG A 257 9.82 -6.04 15.17
N TYR A 258 11.09 -6.41 15.00
CA TYR A 258 11.69 -6.68 13.69
C TYR A 258 11.16 -7.98 13.06
N ALA A 259 10.78 -8.98 13.86
CA ALA A 259 10.15 -10.19 13.37
C ALA A 259 8.70 -9.97 12.86
N LEU A 260 8.06 -8.86 13.24
CA LEU A 260 6.71 -8.52 12.76
C LEU A 260 6.78 -7.85 11.38
N SER A 261 6.12 -8.47 10.40
CA SER A 261 5.95 -7.88 9.07
C SER A 261 4.55 -7.28 8.91
N PRO A 262 4.39 -6.14 8.21
CA PRO A 262 3.08 -5.65 7.81
C PRO A 262 2.48 -6.46 6.65
N LYS A 263 3.32 -7.09 5.80
CA LYS A 263 2.87 -7.81 4.61
C LYS A 263 2.06 -9.05 4.97
N THR A 264 1.01 -9.31 4.19
CA THR A 264 0.24 -10.56 4.26
C THR A 264 1.06 -11.69 3.64
N THR A 265 0.92 -12.90 4.19
CA THR A 265 1.50 -14.13 3.63
C THR A 265 0.43 -15.00 2.99
N ILE A 266 -0.81 -14.53 2.95
CA ILE A 266 -1.97 -15.26 2.43
C ILE A 266 -2.04 -15.05 0.93
N THR A 267 -2.16 -16.15 0.20
CA THR A 267 -2.20 -16.20 -1.26
C THR A 267 -3.36 -17.08 -1.71
N LEU A 268 -3.66 -17.08 -3.00
CA LEU A 268 -4.68 -17.96 -3.58
C LEU A 268 -4.42 -19.45 -3.28
N ALA A 269 -3.15 -19.86 -3.23
CA ALA A 269 -2.77 -21.23 -2.85
C ALA A 269 -3.27 -21.62 -1.45
N HIS A 270 -3.27 -20.67 -0.49
CA HIS A 270 -3.80 -20.92 0.85
C HIS A 270 -5.32 -21.13 0.85
N LEU A 271 -6.04 -20.45 -0.04
CA LEU A 271 -7.48 -20.65 -0.21
C LEU A 271 -7.78 -22.03 -0.81
N LEU A 272 -7.00 -22.47 -1.80
CA LEU A 272 -7.15 -23.80 -2.40
C LEU A 272 -6.80 -24.93 -1.42
N ALA A 273 -5.82 -24.70 -0.55
CA ALA A 273 -5.46 -25.61 0.52
C ALA A 273 -6.47 -25.62 1.68
N ALA A 274 -7.28 -24.57 1.83
CA ALA A 274 -8.21 -24.41 2.94
C ALA A 274 -9.24 -25.54 3.02
N ARG A 275 -9.58 -25.93 4.25
CA ARG A 275 -10.56 -26.97 4.57
C ARG A 275 -11.75 -26.40 5.31
N GLU A 276 -12.88 -27.11 5.29
CA GLU A 276 -14.14 -26.64 5.87
C GLU A 276 -14.04 -26.25 7.36
N ASP A 277 -13.10 -26.83 8.10
CA ASP A 277 -12.83 -26.50 9.50
C ASP A 277 -12.30 -25.07 9.70
N LEU A 278 -11.58 -24.49 8.73
CA LEU A 278 -11.14 -23.08 8.78
C LEU A 278 -12.30 -22.08 8.74
N SER A 279 -13.48 -22.49 8.25
CA SER A 279 -14.69 -21.64 8.30
C SER A 279 -15.28 -21.54 9.71
N LYS A 280 -14.85 -22.40 10.64
CA LYS A 280 -15.37 -22.42 12.01
C LYS A 280 -14.67 -21.34 12.82
N ILE A 281 -15.37 -20.23 13.06
CA ILE A 281 -14.88 -19.16 13.93
C ILE A 281 -14.92 -19.65 15.39
N ILE A 282 -13.77 -20.07 15.91
CA ILE A 282 -13.61 -20.39 17.33
C ILE A 282 -13.40 -19.07 18.08
N ARG A 283 -14.33 -18.71 18.96
CA ARG A 283 -14.17 -17.53 19.82
C ARG A 283 -12.93 -17.73 20.69
N THR A 284 -11.99 -16.78 20.64
CA THR A 284 -10.80 -16.78 21.53
C THR A 284 -11.17 -16.73 23.01
N SER A 285 -12.37 -16.26 23.34
CA SER A 285 -12.95 -16.29 24.69
C SER A 285 -13.70 -17.58 25.03
N SER A 286 -13.73 -18.59 24.15
CA SER A 286 -14.44 -19.84 24.42
C SER A 286 -13.82 -20.58 25.60
N GLY A 287 -14.67 -21.24 26.39
CA GLY A 287 -14.22 -22.07 27.52
C GLY A 287 -13.17 -23.09 27.06
N SER A 288 -13.40 -23.74 25.91
CA SER A 288 -12.47 -24.72 25.33
C SER A 288 -11.09 -24.16 24.98
N SER A 289 -11.00 -22.91 24.51
CA SER A 289 -9.73 -22.25 24.20
C SER A 289 -8.97 -21.85 25.47
N ARG A 290 -9.69 -21.66 26.59
CA ARG A 290 -9.16 -21.21 27.89
C ARG A 290 -8.96 -22.33 28.91
N GLU A 291 -9.55 -23.50 28.68
CA GLU A 291 -9.56 -24.63 29.59
C GLU A 291 -8.15 -25.16 29.91
N LYS A 292 -7.22 -25.03 28.96
CA LYS A 292 -5.83 -25.52 29.07
C LYS A 292 -4.77 -24.43 28.92
N THR A 293 -5.16 -23.16 28.74
CA THR A 293 -4.22 -22.04 28.61
C THR A 293 -4.10 -21.29 29.94
N ALA A 294 -3.47 -21.93 30.91
CA ALA A 294 -2.91 -21.24 32.06
C ALA A 294 -1.72 -20.38 31.56
N CYS A 295 -1.86 -19.05 31.61
CA CYS A 295 -0.74 -18.15 31.33
C CYS A 295 -0.45 -17.33 32.59
N ALA A 296 0.74 -16.71 32.67
CA ALA A 296 1.17 -15.96 33.85
C ALA A 296 0.17 -14.86 34.31
N ILE A 297 -0.69 -14.40 33.37
CA ILE A 297 -1.73 -13.39 33.59
C ILE A 297 -3.08 -14.03 33.96
N ASN A 298 -3.48 -15.14 33.32
CA ASN A 298 -4.73 -15.86 33.59
C ASN A 298 -4.44 -17.17 34.32
N LYS A 299 -4.32 -17.10 35.65
CA LYS A 299 -3.99 -18.24 36.51
C LYS A 299 -5.19 -19.12 36.87
N VAL A 300 -6.41 -18.57 36.82
CA VAL A 300 -7.63 -19.26 37.28
C VAL A 300 -8.70 -19.16 36.21
N LEU A 301 -9.22 -20.31 35.78
CA LEU A 301 -10.42 -20.38 34.97
C LEU A 301 -11.62 -20.11 35.89
N MET A 302 -12.18 -18.89 35.81
CA MET A 302 -13.44 -18.59 36.48
C MET A 302 -14.53 -19.49 35.88
N GLY A 303 -15.18 -20.28 36.72
CA GLY A 303 -16.29 -21.15 36.32
C GLY A 303 -17.49 -20.34 35.83
N ARG A 304 -18.65 -20.99 35.70
CA ARG A 304 -19.90 -20.33 35.29
C ARG A 304 -20.27 -19.25 36.32
N VAL A 305 -19.94 -17.99 36.03
CA VAL A 305 -20.32 -16.85 36.87
C VAL A 305 -21.83 -16.68 36.74
N PRO A 306 -22.61 -16.80 37.84
CA PRO A 306 -24.04 -16.53 37.80
C PRO A 306 -24.28 -15.12 37.27
N ASP A 307 -25.34 -14.96 36.49
CA ASP A 307 -25.71 -13.64 35.99
C ASP A 307 -25.91 -12.70 37.19
N ARG A 308 -25.15 -11.60 37.22
CA ARG A 308 -25.22 -10.61 38.30
C ARG A 308 -26.26 -9.53 38.01
N GLY A 309 -27.03 -9.67 36.94
CA GLY A 309 -28.01 -8.68 36.49
C GLY A 309 -27.33 -7.39 36.06
N GLY A 310 -28.13 -6.34 35.87
CA GLY A 310 -27.64 -5.01 35.47
C GLY A 310 -27.52 -4.81 33.96
N ARG A 311 -28.12 -5.70 33.15
CA ARG A 311 -28.28 -5.39 31.73
C ARG A 311 -29.20 -4.17 31.60
N PRO A 312 -28.83 -3.14 30.84
CA PRO A 312 -29.66 -1.94 30.67
C PRO A 312 -31.10 -2.23 30.22
N ASN A 313 -31.32 -3.37 29.56
CA ASN A 313 -32.64 -3.81 29.07
C ASN A 313 -33.47 -4.57 30.12
N GLU A 314 -32.87 -4.97 31.24
CA GLU A 314 -33.51 -5.72 32.34
C GLU A 314 -33.80 -4.81 33.56
N ILE A 315 -33.30 -3.57 33.53
CA ILE A 315 -33.57 -2.55 34.55
C ILE A 315 -34.86 -1.84 34.16
N GLU A 316 -35.88 -1.90 35.02
CA GLU A 316 -37.06 -1.05 34.85
C GLU A 316 -36.62 0.41 34.83
N PRO A 317 -37.03 1.20 33.81
CA PRO A 317 -36.73 2.62 33.79
C PRO A 317 -37.28 3.25 35.07
N PRO A 318 -36.51 4.15 35.72
CA PRO A 318 -36.99 4.82 36.93
C PRO A 318 -38.34 5.49 36.64
N PRO A 319 -39.29 5.48 37.59
CA PRO A 319 -40.55 6.17 37.44
C PRO A 319 -40.29 7.61 36.97
N PRO A 320 -41.08 8.15 36.02
CA PRO A 320 -40.92 9.52 35.58
C PRO A 320 -40.94 10.47 36.80
N GLU A 321 -39.80 11.09 37.10
CA GLU A 321 -39.65 11.98 38.27
C GLU A 321 -40.45 13.29 38.12
N MET A 322 -41.03 13.55 36.94
CA MET A 322 -41.88 14.69 36.68
C MET A 322 -43.31 14.24 36.36
N PRO A 323 -44.32 14.79 37.06
CA PRO A 323 -45.72 14.65 36.65
C PRO A 323 -45.89 15.12 35.21
N PRO A 324 -46.76 14.47 34.42
CA PRO A 324 -47.07 14.93 33.06
C PRO A 324 -47.54 16.38 33.13
N TRP A 325 -46.96 17.24 32.28
CA TRP A 325 -47.25 18.66 32.25
C TRP A 325 -48.76 18.91 32.08
N GLN A 326 -49.44 19.21 33.18
CA GLN A 326 -50.82 19.67 33.14
C GLN A 326 -50.81 21.14 32.71
N LYS A 327 -51.46 21.41 31.58
CA LYS A 327 -51.70 22.76 31.08
C LYS A 327 -52.46 23.53 32.18
N ARG A 328 -51.90 24.65 32.66
CA ARG A 328 -52.58 25.50 33.66
C ARG A 328 -53.98 25.85 33.16
N GLN A 329 -55.00 25.62 33.97
CA GLN A 329 -56.34 26.16 33.73
C GLN A 329 -56.23 27.68 33.68
N GLU A 330 -56.75 28.30 32.62
CA GLU A 330 -57.02 29.74 32.59
C GLU A 330 -58.11 30.03 33.62
N GLY A 331 -57.69 30.47 34.79
CA GLY A 331 -58.56 30.88 35.88
C GLY A 331 -59.38 32.09 35.48
N SER A 332 -60.69 31.88 35.36
CA SER A 332 -61.70 32.90 35.26
C SER A 332 -61.90 33.55 36.64
N GLY A 333 -61.55 34.83 36.76
CA GLY A 333 -62.27 35.80 37.59
C GLY A 333 -62.12 35.80 39.13
N ARG A 334 -61.89 37.04 39.62
CA ARG A 334 -62.31 37.65 40.91
C ARG A 334 -61.36 37.62 42.12
N GLY A 335 -61.05 38.85 42.55
CA GLY A 335 -60.71 39.28 43.92
C GLY A 335 -59.21 39.25 44.20
N GLY A 336 -58.50 40.33 44.50
CA GLY A 336 -58.83 41.62 45.11
C GLY A 336 -57.69 41.94 46.09
N TRP A 337 -57.48 43.23 46.42
CA TRP A 337 -56.53 43.75 47.43
C TRP A 337 -55.04 43.75 47.00
N GLY A 338 -54.28 44.84 46.96
CA GLY A 338 -54.47 46.24 47.35
C GLY A 338 -53.09 46.87 47.60
N GLY A 339 -52.85 48.08 47.05
CA GLY A 339 -51.71 48.97 47.38
C GLY A 339 -50.40 48.67 46.62
N GLY A 340 -49.67 49.62 46.05
CA GLY A 340 -49.77 51.07 46.00
C GLY A 340 -48.40 51.62 45.57
N GLY A 341 -48.39 52.51 44.56
CA GLY A 341 -47.37 53.55 44.40
C GLY A 341 -46.05 53.21 43.69
N GLY A 342 -45.84 53.84 42.53
CA GLY A 342 -44.57 54.55 42.31
C GLY A 342 -43.69 54.11 41.14
N GLY A 343 -43.81 54.82 40.01
CA GLY A 343 -42.63 55.45 39.40
C GLY A 343 -41.98 54.80 38.18
N GLY A 344 -42.14 55.46 37.02
CA GLY A 344 -41.20 55.48 35.89
C GLY A 344 -41.29 54.27 34.95
N GLY A 345 -41.59 54.39 33.66
CA GLY A 345 -41.37 55.50 32.73
C GLY A 345 -40.41 55.03 31.62
N ARG A 346 -40.87 55.11 30.37
CA ARG A 346 -40.18 54.88 29.08
C ARG A 346 -40.01 53.40 28.68
N GLY A 347 -40.46 52.93 27.53
CA GLY A 347 -41.06 53.56 26.36
C GLY A 347 -41.04 52.58 25.17
N GLY A 348 -41.97 52.76 24.22
CA GLY A 348 -41.98 52.20 22.86
C GLY A 348 -42.22 50.68 22.78
N GLY A 349 -43.37 50.16 22.35
CA GLY A 349 -44.14 50.54 21.16
C GLY A 349 -43.35 50.15 19.91
N GLY A 350 -43.80 49.27 19.01
CA GLY A 350 -45.07 48.60 18.86
C GLY A 350 -45.16 48.09 17.41
N GLY A 351 -45.94 47.05 17.19
CA GLY A 351 -46.52 46.70 15.89
C GLY A 351 -45.61 45.88 14.97
N GLY A 352 -46.03 44.74 14.42
CA GLY A 352 -47.35 44.12 14.44
C GLY A 352 -47.65 43.48 13.09
N ARG A 353 -48.40 42.37 13.17
CA ARG A 353 -49.32 41.80 12.17
C ARG A 353 -48.65 41.16 10.94
N GLY A 354 -49.10 40.01 10.43
CA GLY A 354 -50.21 39.09 10.75
C GLY A 354 -49.81 37.69 10.24
N GLY A 355 -50.36 36.58 10.75
CA GLY A 355 -51.68 36.06 10.35
C GLY A 355 -51.60 35.58 8.88
N TRP A 356 -51.88 34.34 8.49
CA TRP A 356 -52.97 33.42 8.80
C TRP A 356 -52.50 31.99 8.40
N GLY A 357 -52.81 30.92 9.15
CA GLY A 357 -53.92 30.00 8.86
C GLY A 357 -53.63 29.11 7.64
N GLY A 358 -53.64 27.78 7.65
CA GLY A 358 -54.19 26.76 8.53
C GLY A 358 -54.52 25.54 7.63
N GLY A 359 -54.43 24.32 8.18
CA GLY A 359 -54.95 23.03 7.63
C GLY A 359 -54.44 22.61 6.24
N GLY A 360 -54.08 21.37 5.94
CA GLY A 360 -54.41 20.08 6.53
C GLY A 360 -54.64 19.10 5.36
N GLY A 361 -54.20 17.85 5.52
CA GLY A 361 -54.79 16.72 4.82
C GLY A 361 -54.21 16.32 3.45
N GLY A 362 -53.58 15.15 3.44
CA GLY A 362 -54.08 14.04 2.61
C GLY A 362 -53.53 13.88 1.19
N GLY A 363 -52.65 12.88 1.04
CA GLY A 363 -52.92 11.74 0.17
C GLY A 363 -52.67 11.86 -1.34
N GLY A 364 -51.74 11.04 -1.83
CA GLY A 364 -52.05 10.11 -2.92
C GLY A 364 -51.64 10.49 -4.35
N GLY A 365 -50.44 10.04 -4.73
CA GLY A 365 -50.21 9.23 -5.94
C GLY A 365 -50.32 9.90 -7.32
N TRP A 366 -49.91 9.10 -8.31
CA TRP A 366 -49.90 9.31 -9.76
C TRP A 366 -48.57 9.77 -10.39
N SER A 367 -47.93 8.72 -10.88
CA SER A 367 -46.92 8.57 -11.91
C SER A 367 -47.19 9.28 -13.25
N GLY A 368 -46.10 9.53 -13.97
CA GLY A 368 -46.03 9.94 -15.38
C GLY A 368 -45.00 11.06 -15.50
N GLY A 369 -43.91 10.99 -16.25
CA GLY A 369 -43.60 10.20 -17.43
C GLY A 369 -42.93 11.17 -18.42
N GLY A 370 -41.79 10.78 -18.98
CA GLY A 370 -41.32 11.31 -20.26
C GLY A 370 -40.27 12.43 -20.22
N GLY A 371 -39.13 12.14 -20.85
CA GLY A 371 -38.70 12.96 -21.98
C GLY A 371 -37.49 13.88 -21.76
N GLY A 372 -36.31 13.34 -22.08
CA GLY A 372 -35.52 13.85 -23.20
C GLY A 372 -34.71 15.15 -23.02
N GLY A 373 -33.39 15.00 -23.19
CA GLY A 373 -32.65 15.84 -24.13
C GLY A 373 -31.70 16.89 -23.55
N GLY A 374 -30.40 16.55 -23.60
CA GLY A 374 -29.46 17.37 -24.38
C GLY A 374 -28.56 18.38 -23.65
N ARG A 375 -27.25 18.13 -23.86
CA ARG A 375 -26.15 19.11 -24.05
C ARG A 375 -25.47 19.70 -22.80
N GLY A 376 -24.21 19.28 -22.62
CA GLY A 376 -23.06 20.16 -22.89
C GLY A 376 -22.39 20.87 -21.70
N GLY A 377 -21.06 20.72 -21.60
CA GLY A 377 -20.16 21.46 -20.71
C GLY A 377 -19.66 20.57 -19.56
N GLY A 378 -18.42 20.08 -19.50
CA GLY A 378 -17.15 20.69 -19.87
C GLY A 378 -16.50 21.18 -18.58
N PHE A 379 -15.60 20.40 -17.96
CA PHE A 379 -14.56 20.92 -17.06
C PHE A 379 -13.41 19.91 -16.93
N GLN A 380 -12.23 20.38 -17.28
CA GLN A 380 -10.93 19.70 -17.18
C GLN A 380 -10.55 19.54 -15.71
N GLY A 381 -10.25 18.30 -15.31
CA GLY A 381 -9.61 18.00 -14.03
C GLY A 381 -8.11 18.24 -14.13
N ARG A 382 -7.62 19.27 -13.45
CA ARG A 382 -6.20 19.42 -13.08
C ARG A 382 -6.10 19.17 -11.58
N GLY A 383 -5.60 17.98 -11.22
CA GLY A 383 -5.24 17.66 -9.84
C GLY A 383 -3.86 18.20 -9.55
N ASP A 384 -3.78 19.16 -8.62
CA ASP A 384 -2.53 19.67 -8.08
C ASP A 384 -2.46 19.26 -6.60
N TYR A 385 -1.47 18.42 -6.28
CA TYR A 385 -1.12 17.96 -4.95
C TYR A 385 -0.13 18.96 -4.33
N GLY A 386 -0.55 19.71 -3.31
CA GLY A 386 0.37 20.57 -2.56
C GLY A 386 -0.27 21.15 -1.30
N GLY A 387 -0.01 20.55 -0.14
CA GLY A 387 -0.59 20.96 1.14
C GLY A 387 0.29 20.62 2.33
N ARG A 388 1.39 21.35 2.45
CA ARG A 388 2.43 21.31 3.50
C ARG A 388 1.83 21.58 4.89
N GLY A 389 2.21 20.76 5.87
CA GLY A 389 1.79 20.87 7.26
C GLY A 389 2.34 22.11 7.97
N GLY A 390 1.48 22.74 8.78
CA GLY A 390 1.83 23.81 9.72
C GLY A 390 1.63 23.34 11.16
N TYR A 391 2.71 23.38 11.94
CA TYR A 391 2.70 23.26 13.39
C TYR A 391 2.41 24.63 14.01
N GLY A 392 1.52 24.68 15.00
CA GLY A 392 1.38 25.84 15.90
C GLY A 392 -0.02 25.98 16.50
N GLY A 393 -0.20 25.59 17.76
CA GLY A 393 -1.46 25.79 18.47
C GLY A 393 -1.47 25.18 19.87
N ARG A 394 -0.93 25.94 20.83
CA ARG A 394 -0.87 25.62 22.26
C ARG A 394 -2.17 26.05 22.94
N GLY A 395 -2.77 25.17 23.74
CA GLY A 395 -3.60 25.56 24.90
C GLY A 395 -5.07 25.11 24.87
N GLY A 396 -5.50 24.45 25.95
CA GLY A 396 -6.93 24.34 26.31
C GLY A 396 -7.31 23.03 26.97
N TYR A 397 -7.11 22.92 28.29
CA TYR A 397 -7.69 21.86 29.12
C TYR A 397 -9.23 21.95 29.11
N GLY A 398 -9.90 20.83 28.90
CA GLY A 398 -11.36 20.73 29.02
C GLY A 398 -11.85 19.31 28.81
N GLY A 399 -11.82 18.50 29.88
CA GLY A 399 -12.41 17.16 29.86
C GLY A 399 -13.93 17.21 29.77
N ARG A 400 -14.51 16.48 28.82
CA ARG A 400 -15.89 15.97 28.84
C ARG A 400 -15.93 14.64 28.08
N GLY A 401 -16.26 13.57 28.80
CA GLY A 401 -16.54 12.27 28.21
C GLY A 401 -17.97 12.21 27.67
N TYR A 402 -18.12 11.61 26.50
CA TYR A 402 -19.30 10.97 25.87
C TYR A 402 -18.66 10.15 24.72
N GLY A 403 -18.84 8.85 24.55
CA GLY A 403 -20.08 8.08 24.52
C GLY A 403 -20.16 7.46 23.11
N ASP A 404 -19.56 6.27 22.91
CA ASP A 404 -19.55 5.54 21.64
C ASP A 404 -20.94 4.93 21.32
N PRO A 405 -21.47 5.09 20.08
CA PRO A 405 -22.78 4.56 19.70
C PRO A 405 -22.66 3.46 18.63
N TYR A 406 -22.44 2.19 18.98
CA TYR A 406 -22.76 1.07 18.07
C TYR A 406 -23.21 -0.17 18.83
N GLY A 407 -24.53 -0.36 18.87
CA GLY A 407 -25.19 -1.60 19.28
C GLY A 407 -25.18 -2.63 18.16
N GLY A 408 -24.72 -3.85 18.48
CA GLY A 408 -24.85 -5.03 17.63
C GLY A 408 -25.99 -5.92 18.13
N GLY A 409 -27.07 -6.00 17.36
CA GLY A 409 -28.17 -6.93 17.57
C GLY A 409 -27.77 -8.37 17.23
N GLY A 410 -27.95 -9.28 18.17
CA GLY A 410 -27.78 -10.72 17.97
C GLY A 410 -29.12 -11.40 17.72
N GLY A 411 -29.34 -11.88 16.50
CA GLY A 411 -30.44 -12.78 16.14
C GLY A 411 -30.03 -14.24 16.38
N GLY A 412 -30.79 -14.95 17.20
CA GLY A 412 -30.62 -16.39 17.46
C GLY A 412 -31.32 -17.24 16.41
N TYR A 413 -30.71 -18.38 16.06
CA TYR A 413 -31.36 -19.44 15.30
C TYR A 413 -31.53 -20.70 16.16
N ARG A 414 -32.79 -21.14 16.23
CA ARG A 414 -33.23 -22.40 16.83
C ARG A 414 -32.73 -23.58 15.97
N ARG A 415 -32.32 -24.64 16.67
CA ARG A 415 -32.12 -25.97 16.10
C ARG A 415 -33.47 -26.54 15.65
N TYR A 416 -33.48 -27.14 14.46
CA TYR A 416 -34.00 -28.48 14.22
C TYR A 416 -32.96 -29.25 13.43
#